data_AF-A0A4Q6AUX2-F1
#
_entry.id   AF-A0A4Q6AUX2-F1
#
_cell.length_a   1.000
_cell.length_b   1.000
_cell.length_c   1.000
_cell.angle_alpha   90.00
_cell.angle_beta   90.00
_cell.angle_gamma   90.00
#
_symmetry.space_group_name_H-M   'P 1'
#
loop_
_entity.id
_entity.type
_entity.pdbx_description
1 polymer ?
#
loop_
_entity_poly.entity_id
_entity_poly.type
_entity_poly.pdbx_seq_one_letter_code
_entity_poly.pdbx_strand_id
1 'polypeptide(L)' 'MLLVTRKIVLETLTKHETLTLDDIGKEENLGIVPDKSQLRYLLRQLTMSGFIQVLGGASPITYSITTKGIAERDRLLLE' A
#
# COMPACT_ATOMS: atom_id res chain seq x y z
N MET A 1 -1.21 -16.27 -11.27
CA MET A 1 -0.95 -15.47 -10.05
C MET A 1 -0.76 -14.04 -10.51
N LEU A 2 -1.68 -13.13 -10.17
CA LEU A 2 -1.50 -11.70 -10.44
C LEU A 2 -0.58 -11.12 -9.36
N LEU A 3 0.41 -10.33 -9.77
CA LEU A 3 1.39 -9.74 -8.87
C LEU A 3 0.82 -8.44 -8.30
N VAL A 4 0.91 -8.26 -6.97
CA VAL A 4 0.65 -6.95 -6.36
C VAL A 4 1.76 -5.99 -6.79
N THR A 5 1.36 -4.84 -7.31
CA THR A 5 2.26 -3.80 -7.77
C THR A 5 2.21 -2.58 -6.84
N ARG A 6 3.23 -1.72 -6.94
CA ARG A 6 3.23 -0.41 -6.27
C ARG A 6 1.95 0.38 -6.57
N LYS A 7 1.52 0.39 -7.83
CA LYS A 7 0.32 1.10 -8.28
C LYS A 7 -0.92 0.68 -7.51
N ILE A 8 -1.18 -0.63 -7.46
CA ILE A 8 -2.36 -1.18 -6.77
C ILE A 8 -2.33 -0.80 -5.28
N VAL A 9 -1.20 -0.97 -4.58
CA VAL A 9 -1.11 -0.63 -3.14
C VAL A 9 -1.35 0.86 -2.87
N LEU A 10 -0.81 1.75 -3.71
CA LEU A 10 -1.00 3.19 -3.55
C LEU A 10 -2.43 3.62 -3.88
N GLU A 11 -3.07 3.02 -4.88
CA GLU A 11 -4.49 3.23 -5.17
C GLU A 11 -5.37 2.79 -3.99
N THR A 12 -5.11 1.61 -3.43
CA THR A 12 -5.84 1.09 -2.27
C THR A 12 -5.70 2.00 -1.06
N LEU A 13 -4.48 2.43 -0.71
CA LEU A 13 -4.27 3.33 0.43
C LEU A 13 -4.83 4.75 0.20
N THR A 14 -4.94 5.19 -1.05
CA THR A 14 -5.62 6.44 -1.39
C THR A 14 -7.12 6.37 -1.06
N LYS A 15 -7.77 5.24 -1.37
CA LYS A 15 -9.22 5.08 -1.18
C LYS A 15 -9.64 4.98 0.28
N HIS A 16 -8.78 4.40 1.12
CA HIS A 16 -9.13 4.05 2.50
C HIS A 16 -8.39 4.88 3.57
N GLU A 17 -7.51 5.80 3.15
CA GLU A 17 -6.64 6.68 3.96
C GLU A 17 -5.63 5.95 4.85
N THR A 18 -6.06 4.94 5.60
CA THR A 18 -5.25 4.12 6.50
C THR A 18 -5.69 2.66 6.47
N LEU A 19 -4.75 1.71 6.42
CA LEU A 19 -5.05 0.28 6.42
C LEU A 19 -3.97 -0.53 7.14
N THR A 20 -4.37 -1.67 7.73
CA THR A 20 -3.42 -2.66 8.26
C THR A 20 -2.87 -3.55 7.15
N LEU A 21 -1.79 -4.30 7.41
CA LEU A 21 -1.29 -5.30 6.45
C LEU A 21 -2.39 -6.29 6.05
N ASP A 22 -3.16 -6.78 7.01
CA ASP A 22 -4.19 -7.78 6.74
C ASP A 22 -5.35 -7.18 5.95
N ASP A 23 -5.73 -5.92 6.20
CA ASP A 23 -6.73 -5.25 5.37
C ASP A 23 -6.24 -5.04 3.95
N ILE A 24 -5.02 -4.55 3.76
CA ILE A 24 -4.43 -4.41 2.42
C ILE A 24 -4.43 -5.75 1.71
N GLY A 25 -4.13 -6.86 2.40
CA GLY A 25 -4.08 -8.19 1.80
C GLY A 25 -5.42 -8.80 1.37
N LYS A 26 -6.57 -8.15 1.64
CA LYS A 26 -7.89 -8.68 1.27
C LYS A 26 -8.19 -8.45 -0.22
N GLU A 27 -8.88 -9.41 -0.84
CA GLU A 27 -9.20 -9.38 -2.27
C GLU A 27 -10.04 -8.16 -2.64
N GLU A 28 -10.98 -7.72 -1.79
CA GLU A 28 -11.81 -6.54 -2.07
C GLU A 28 -11.01 -5.23 -2.15
N ASN A 29 -9.85 -5.17 -1.49
CA ASN A 29 -9.03 -3.96 -1.40
C ASN A 29 -8.00 -3.85 -2.52
N LEU A 30 -7.45 -4.98 -2.99
CA LEU A 30 -6.44 -5.02 -4.07
C LEU A 30 -6.97 -5.57 -5.40
N GLY A 31 -8.17 -6.17 -5.41
CA GLY A 31 -8.71 -6.93 -6.54
C GLY A 31 -8.00 -8.27 -6.79
N ILE A 32 -7.06 -8.66 -5.92
CA ILE A 32 -6.26 -9.90 -6.01
C ILE A 32 -5.85 -10.36 -4.60
N VAL A 33 -5.52 -11.65 -4.46
CA VAL A 33 -4.95 -12.21 -3.22
C VAL A 33 -3.42 -12.20 -3.30
N PRO A 34 -2.72 -11.29 -2.60
CA PRO A 34 -1.26 -11.30 -2.56
C PRO A 34 -0.68 -12.47 -1.77
N ASP A 35 0.53 -12.86 -2.16
CA ASP A 35 1.45 -13.47 -1.20
C ASP A 35 1.81 -12.46 -0.09
N LYS A 36 1.60 -12.85 1.18
CA LYS A 36 1.83 -11.96 2.33
C LYS A 36 3.29 -11.51 2.46
N SER A 37 4.25 -12.31 2.03
CA SER A 37 5.68 -11.97 2.12
C SER A 37 6.06 -10.93 1.07
N GLN A 38 5.56 -11.08 -0.16
CA GLN A 38 5.70 -10.08 -1.22
C GLN A 38 5.03 -8.76 -0.84
N LEU A 39 3.81 -8.80 -0.29
CA LEU A 39 3.12 -7.60 0.17
C LEU A 39 3.91 -6.87 1.27
N ARG A 40 4.42 -7.61 2.27
CA ARG A 40 5.29 -7.03 3.32
C ARG A 40 6.55 -6.40 2.75
N TYR A 41 7.21 -7.08 1.81
CA TYR A 41 8.39 -6.55 1.14
C TYR A 41 8.07 -5.24 0.41
N LEU A 42 6.98 -5.22 -0.35
CA LEU A 42 6.55 -4.03 -1.07
C LEU A 42 6.21 -2.88 -0.12
N LEU A 43 5.42 -3.11 0.93
CA LEU A 43 5.10 -2.09 1.93
C LEU A 43 6.37 -1.51 2.56
N ARG A 44 7.35 -2.36 2.90
CA ARG A 44 8.65 -1.89 3.40
C ARG A 44 9.37 -0.98 2.40
N GLN A 45 9.41 -1.35 1.11
CA GLN A 45 10.01 -0.51 0.07
C GLN A 45 9.30 0.83 -0.09
N LEU A 46 7.96 0.85 -0.04
CA LEU A 46 7.17 2.08 -0.12
C LEU A 46 7.37 2.96 1.12
N THR A 47 7.50 2.37 2.31
CA THR A 47 7.83 3.10 3.54
C THR A 47 9.22 3.71 3.45
N MET A 48 10.24 2.95 3.03
CA MET A 48 11.61 3.46 2.87
C MET A 48 11.71 4.56 1.82
N SER A 49 10.86 4.51 0.78
CA SER A 49 10.79 5.54 -0.26
C SER A 49 10.03 6.80 0.18
N GLY A 50 9.36 6.76 1.33
CA GLY A 50 8.52 7.86 1.85
C GLY A 50 7.16 7.99 1.15
N PHE A 51 6.72 6.99 0.40
CA PHE A 51 5.41 7.01 -0.29
C PHE A 51 4.26 6.66 0.67
N ILE A 52 4.55 5.83 1.66
CA ILE A 52 3.62 5.51 2.74
C ILE A 52 4.35 5.66 4.07
N GLN A 53 3.60 5.83 5.15
CA GLN A 53 4.13 5.91 6.50
C GLN A 53 3.42 4.92 7.43
N VAL A 54 4.13 4.45 8.45
CA VAL A 54 3.52 3.71 9.56
C VAL A 54 3.01 4.71 10.58
N LEU A 55 1.77 4.54 11.03
CA LEU A 55 1.21 5.37 12.09
C LEU A 55 1.80 4.95 13.44
N GLY A 56 2.50 5.90 14.08
CA GLY A 56 3.13 5.67 15.39
C GLY A 56 2.09 5.36 16.47
N GLY A 57 2.37 4.33 17.28
CA GLY A 57 1.51 3.94 18.40
C GLY A 57 0.29 3.08 18.01
N ALA A 58 0.06 2.80 16.72
CA ALA A 58 -1.00 1.90 16.29
C ALA A 58 -0.61 0.43 16.48
N SER A 59 -1.53 -0.35 17.06
CA SER A 59 -1.45 -1.81 17.11
C SER A 59 -2.83 -2.39 16.72
N PRO A 60 -2.96 -3.11 15.60
CA PRO A 60 -1.88 -3.57 14.70
C PRO A 60 -1.20 -2.44 13.91
N ILE A 61 -0.07 -2.75 13.25
CA ILE A 61 0.66 -1.81 12.40
C ILE A 61 -0.28 -1.31 11.29
N THR A 62 -0.47 0.00 11.25
CA THR A 62 -1.32 0.69 10.28
C THR A 62 -0.48 1.57 9.37
N TYR A 63 -0.76 1.51 8.08
CA TYR A 63 -0.11 2.29 7.04
C TYR A 63 -1.02 3.40 6.55
N SER A 64 -0.45 4.55 6.21
CA SER A 64 -1.14 5.66 5.56
C SER A 64 -0.33 6.16 4.37
N ILE A 65 -1.01 6.62 3.32
CA ILE A 65 -0.35 7.21 2.16
C ILE A 65 0.13 8.63 2.48
N THR A 66 1.31 9.01 1.96
CA THR A 66 1.82 10.38 2.08
C THR A 66 1.45 11.19 0.83
N THR A 67 1.59 12.51 0.87
CA THR A 67 1.47 13.37 -0.32
C THR A 67 2.42 12.94 -1.44
N LYS A 68 3.63 12.47 -1.09
CA LYS A 68 4.59 11.91 -2.05
C LYS A 68 4.07 10.62 -2.69
N GLY A 69 3.41 9.76 -1.91
CA GLY A 69 2.78 8.53 -2.43
C GLY A 69 1.61 8.81 -3.36
N ILE A 70 0.80 9.83 -3.05
CA ILE A 70 -0.29 10.30 -3.93
C ILE A 70 0.28 10.76 -5.29
N ALA A 71 1.33 11.58 -5.28
CA ALA A 71 1.98 12.03 -6.51
C ALA A 71 2.59 10.86 -7.32
N GLU A 72 3.22 9.89 -6.65
CA GLU A 72 3.76 8.69 -7.31
C GLU A 72 2.64 7.82 -7.91
N ARG A 73 1.50 7.67 -7.24
CA ARG A 73 0.32 6.99 -7.79
C ARG A 73 -0.13 7.67 -9.08
N ASP A 74 -0.27 8.99 -9.07
CA ASP A 74 -0.73 9.74 -10.26
C ASP A 74 0.25 9.60 -11.42
N ARG A 75 1.56 9.62 -11.14
CA ARG A 75 2.59 9.34 -12.14
C ARG A 75 2.42 7.96 -12.78
N LEU A 76 2.16 6.91 -11.98
CA LEU A 76 1.95 5.53 -12.43
C LEU A 76 0.59 5.29 -13.13
N LEU A 77 -0.35 6.23 -13.04
CA LEU A 77 -1.62 6.18 -13.77
C LEU A 77 -1.48 6.72 -15.21
N LEU A 78 -0.45 7.53 -15.45
CA LEU A 78 -0.14 8.12 -16.75
C LEU A 78 0.84 7.27 -17.58
N GLU A 79 1.39 6.21 -16.99
CA GLU A 79 2.20 5.16 -17.63
C GLU A 79 1.34 3.96 -18.04
#